data_AF-A0A7C4GJ41-F1
#
_entry.id   AF-A0A7C4GJ41-F1
#
_cell.length_a   1.000
_cell.length_b   1.000
_cell.length_c   1.000
_cell.angle_alpha   90.00
_cell.angle_beta   90.00
_cell.angle_gamma   90.00
#
_symmetry.space_group_name_H-M   'P 1'
#
loop_
_entity.id
_entity.type
_entity.pdbx_description
1 polymer ?
#
loop_
_entity_poly.entity_id
_entity_poly.type
_entity_poly.pdbx_seq_one_letter_code
_entity_poly.pdbx_strand_id
1 'polypeptide(L)'
;DLDELEAEYSKLMSDIERVEKLKERAERLRSLLIDVDFDKMKQEINYLEEEISSLTKELNIVDIEEEYQRSKKAFIEFERLNGLLRERERISSILNGLSEEISLDSEKARELSERIASLGFEEAALSEARRELNEAEERMREIIKARGELEGALSELKKKINELATKSEKLRKLRERKEKYESFRSKILKIREIFSRDKGIQASLRERAKPIIERELNEIFSSFGFDYDSIELDENFTPILRRGGRAYSFDILSGGERISLALALRLAIARYLVSTKIECFILDEPTIHLDDERIDSLLEALSSLQIPQIIVVTHSPRFRDIASRSILVGKVNGISNIEILEEVMVSD
;
A
#
# COMPACT_ATOMS: atom_id res chain seq x y z
N ASP A 1 -44.52 -12.90 30.93
CA ASP A 1 -43.12 -13.32 31.07
C ASP A 1 -42.98 -14.38 32.14
N LEU A 2 -41.96 -15.21 32.02
CA LEU A 2 -41.66 -16.21 33.02
C LEU A 2 -40.86 -15.60 34.19
N ASP A 3 -40.19 -14.49 33.91
CA ASP A 3 -39.60 -13.59 34.89
C ASP A 3 -40.67 -12.82 35.69
N GLU A 4 -41.84 -12.55 35.09
CA GLU A 4 -43.00 -11.99 35.82
C GLU A 4 -43.59 -12.98 36.82
N LEU A 5 -43.67 -14.26 36.45
CA LEU A 5 -44.18 -15.32 37.34
C LEU A 5 -43.21 -15.64 38.49
N GLU A 6 -41.90 -15.63 38.24
CA GLU A 6 -40.90 -15.72 39.32
C GLU A 6 -40.92 -14.49 40.23
N ALA A 7 -41.12 -13.30 39.67
CA ALA A 7 -41.25 -12.08 40.46
C ALA A 7 -42.53 -12.10 41.32
N GLU A 8 -43.66 -12.59 40.79
CA GLU A 8 -44.90 -12.77 41.55
C GLU A 8 -44.75 -13.85 42.64
N TYR A 9 -44.14 -14.99 42.34
CA TYR A 9 -43.90 -16.05 43.32
C TYR A 9 -42.97 -15.60 44.44
N SER A 10 -41.86 -14.95 44.10
CA SER A 10 -40.90 -14.42 45.08
C SER A 10 -41.51 -13.31 45.94
N LYS A 11 -42.42 -12.52 45.38
CA LYS A 11 -43.19 -11.51 46.12
C LYS A 11 -44.21 -12.15 47.06
N LEU A 12 -44.90 -13.19 46.61
CA LEU A 12 -45.87 -13.95 47.42
C LEU A 12 -45.21 -14.63 48.63
N MET A 13 -44.04 -15.24 48.43
CA MET A 13 -43.25 -15.85 49.52
C MET A 13 -42.75 -14.82 50.54
N SER A 14 -42.35 -13.63 50.06
CA SER A 14 -41.99 -12.51 50.93
C SER A 14 -43.17 -12.00 51.76
N ASP A 15 -44.37 -11.94 51.16
CA ASP A 15 -45.59 -11.49 51.85
C ASP A 15 -46.03 -12.51 52.92
N ILE A 16 -45.92 -13.82 52.64
CA ILE A 16 -46.19 -14.89 53.62
C ILE A 16 -45.24 -14.81 54.83
N GLU A 17 -43.93 -14.66 54.62
CA GLU A 17 -42.96 -14.49 55.71
C GLU A 17 -43.25 -13.25 56.56
N ARG A 18 -43.76 -12.18 55.94
CA ARG A 18 -44.09 -10.93 56.63
C ARG A 18 -45.29 -11.11 57.54
N VAL A 19 -46.31 -11.84 57.10
CA VAL A 19 -47.50 -12.18 57.89
C VAL A 19 -47.14 -13.08 59.09
N GLU A 20 -46.27 -14.07 58.91
CA GLU A 20 -45.82 -14.94 60.02
C GLU A 20 -45.03 -14.16 61.09
N LYS A 21 -44.12 -13.26 60.68
CA LYS A 21 -43.38 -12.38 61.60
C LYS A 21 -44.32 -11.42 62.37
N LEU A 22 -45.38 -10.93 61.73
CA LEU A 22 -46.38 -10.08 62.39
C LEU A 22 -47.25 -10.87 63.37
N LYS A 23 -47.63 -12.12 63.05
CA LYS A 23 -48.33 -13.02 63.98
C LYS A 23 -47.50 -13.34 65.23
N GLU A 24 -46.24 -13.72 65.07
CA GLU A 24 -45.33 -13.94 66.21
C GLU A 24 -45.21 -12.68 67.08
N ARG A 25 -45.13 -11.50 66.46
CA ARG A 25 -45.03 -10.23 67.19
C ARG A 25 -46.30 -9.90 67.96
N ALA A 26 -47.48 -10.18 67.39
CA ALA A 26 -48.76 -10.01 68.05
C ALA A 26 -48.96 -10.99 69.22
N GLU A 27 -48.55 -12.26 69.07
CA GLU A 27 -48.59 -13.25 70.15
C GLU A 27 -47.64 -12.92 71.31
N ARG A 28 -46.39 -12.50 71.01
CA ARG A 28 -45.45 -12.03 72.03
C ARG A 28 -46.01 -10.84 72.82
N LEU A 29 -46.61 -9.86 72.14
CA LEU A 29 -47.23 -8.70 72.78
C LEU A 29 -48.49 -9.08 73.59
N ARG A 30 -49.29 -10.07 73.16
CA ARG A 30 -50.41 -10.62 73.95
C ARG A 30 -49.94 -11.32 75.22
N SER A 31 -48.85 -12.07 75.18
CA SER A 31 -48.33 -12.78 76.35
C SER A 31 -47.89 -11.83 77.48
N LEU A 32 -47.40 -10.63 77.14
CA LEU A 32 -47.01 -9.58 78.09
C LEU A 32 -48.22 -8.87 78.75
N LEU A 33 -49.42 -9.02 78.22
CA LEU A 33 -50.64 -8.33 78.66
C LEU A 33 -51.48 -9.11 79.67
N ILE A 34 -51.20 -10.41 79.87
CA ILE A 34 -52.07 -11.35 80.61
C ILE A 34 -51.86 -11.31 82.14
N ASP A 35 -50.76 -10.77 82.66
CA ASP A 35 -50.44 -10.81 84.11
C ASP A 35 -50.82 -9.55 84.90
N VAL A 36 -51.66 -8.65 84.37
CA VAL A 36 -52.03 -7.40 85.05
C VAL A 36 -53.55 -7.20 85.09
N ASP A 37 -54.12 -7.47 86.27
CA ASP A 37 -55.56 -7.38 86.60
C ASP A 37 -56.02 -5.90 86.63
N PHE A 38 -56.57 -5.47 85.49
CA PHE A 38 -56.88 -4.07 85.18
C PHE A 38 -57.94 -3.45 86.10
N ASP A 39 -58.89 -4.27 86.54
CA ASP A 39 -60.00 -3.80 87.37
C ASP A 39 -59.50 -3.43 88.78
N LYS A 40 -58.51 -4.17 89.32
CA LYS A 40 -57.86 -3.81 90.58
C LYS A 40 -57.07 -2.52 90.50
N MET A 41 -56.27 -2.32 89.46
CA MET A 41 -55.45 -1.11 89.33
C MET A 41 -56.30 0.15 89.08
N LYS A 42 -57.39 0.05 88.31
CA LYS A 42 -58.35 1.16 88.16
C LYS A 42 -59.03 1.51 89.48
N GLN A 43 -59.40 0.50 90.27
CA GLN A 43 -60.00 0.72 91.58
C GLN A 43 -59.01 1.37 92.56
N GLU A 44 -57.74 0.94 92.56
CA GLU A 44 -56.69 1.58 93.38
C GLU A 44 -56.39 3.01 92.93
N ILE A 45 -56.34 3.29 91.62
CA ILE A 45 -56.17 4.65 91.11
C ILE A 45 -57.33 5.55 91.55
N ASN A 46 -58.57 5.11 91.37
CA ASN A 46 -59.74 5.88 91.80
C ASN A 46 -59.74 6.10 93.32
N TYR A 47 -59.37 5.08 94.11
CA TYR A 47 -59.24 5.21 95.56
C TYR A 47 -58.19 6.26 95.95
N LEU A 48 -57.01 6.22 95.32
CA LEU A 48 -55.94 7.18 95.57
C LEU A 48 -56.30 8.60 95.09
N GLU A 49 -57.01 8.74 93.97
CA GLU A 49 -57.52 10.02 93.48
C GLU A 49 -58.53 10.63 94.46
N GLU A 50 -59.45 9.81 94.99
CA GLU A 50 -60.40 10.23 96.03
C GLU A 50 -59.68 10.61 97.34
N GLU A 51 -58.69 9.81 97.76
CA GLU A 51 -57.89 10.06 98.97
C GLU A 51 -57.07 11.37 98.86
N ILE A 52 -56.40 11.59 97.73
CA ILE A 52 -55.68 12.84 97.44
C ILE A 52 -56.67 14.02 97.42
N SER A 53 -57.83 13.87 96.78
CA SER A 53 -58.86 14.92 96.70
C SER A 53 -59.45 15.26 98.08
N SER A 54 -59.64 14.26 98.95
CA SER A 54 -60.10 14.47 100.34
C SER A 54 -59.05 15.16 101.19
N LEU A 55 -57.77 14.75 101.11
CA LEU A 55 -56.67 15.34 101.86
C LEU A 55 -56.41 16.80 101.45
N THR A 56 -56.65 17.15 100.19
CA THR A 56 -56.47 18.52 99.68
C THR A 56 -57.53 19.49 100.22
N LYS A 57 -58.69 19.01 100.69
CA LYS A 57 -59.81 19.84 101.16
C LYS A 57 -59.81 20.13 102.67
N GLU A 58 -59.08 19.38 103.49
CA GLU A 58 -59.26 19.38 104.95
C GLU A 58 -58.15 20.02 105.81
N LEU A 59 -57.07 20.56 105.24
CA LEU A 59 -55.94 20.99 106.06
C LEU A 59 -56.09 22.38 106.70
N ASN A 60 -56.51 22.37 107.98
CA ASN A 60 -56.19 23.36 109.01
C ASN A 60 -55.07 22.80 109.91
N ILE A 61 -54.10 23.65 110.26
CA ILE A 61 -52.73 23.34 110.68
C ILE A 61 -52.64 22.54 112.00
N VAL A 62 -51.97 21.38 112.03
CA VAL A 62 -50.79 20.96 112.85
C VAL A 62 -50.53 19.45 112.59
N ASP A 63 -49.71 19.12 111.57
CA ASP A 63 -48.81 17.93 111.41
C ASP A 63 -48.40 17.72 109.93
N ILE A 64 -47.97 18.80 109.27
CA ILE A 64 -47.76 18.86 107.82
C ILE A 64 -46.62 17.94 107.31
N GLU A 65 -45.61 17.61 108.12
CA GLU A 65 -44.40 16.96 107.60
C GLU A 65 -44.55 15.45 107.38
N GLU A 66 -45.19 14.71 108.30
CA GLU A 66 -45.42 13.25 108.11
C GLU A 66 -46.45 12.98 107.01
N GLU A 67 -47.47 13.82 106.91
CA GLU A 67 -48.56 13.68 105.94
C GLU A 67 -48.12 14.10 104.52
N TYR A 68 -47.26 15.11 104.41
CA TYR A 68 -46.61 15.50 103.14
C TYR A 68 -45.72 14.39 102.58
N GLN A 69 -44.93 13.71 103.42
CA GLN A 69 -44.05 12.62 102.95
C GLN A 69 -44.83 11.38 102.50
N ARG A 70 -45.98 11.08 103.13
CA ARG A 70 -46.88 10.01 102.67
C ARG A 70 -47.55 10.37 101.35
N SER A 71 -48.11 11.57 101.25
CA SER A 71 -48.81 12.02 100.04
C SER A 71 -47.85 12.16 98.85
N LYS A 72 -46.59 12.59 99.07
CA LYS A 72 -45.55 12.64 98.03
C LYS A 72 -45.19 11.25 97.50
N LYS A 73 -45.11 10.22 98.36
CA LYS A 73 -44.88 8.84 97.91
C LYS A 73 -46.06 8.28 97.12
N ALA A 74 -47.29 8.53 97.59
CA ALA A 74 -48.51 8.14 96.88
C ALA A 74 -48.61 8.83 95.50
N PHE A 75 -48.27 10.12 95.41
CA PHE A 75 -48.29 10.88 94.17
C PHE A 75 -47.24 10.40 93.16
N ILE A 76 -46.02 10.09 93.63
CA ILE A 76 -44.97 9.51 92.76
C ILE A 76 -45.41 8.14 92.22
N GLU A 77 -46.04 7.30 93.05
CA GLU A 77 -46.54 6.00 92.61
C GLU A 77 -47.75 6.15 91.69
N PHE A 78 -48.63 7.11 91.94
CA PHE A 78 -49.73 7.47 91.04
C PHE A 78 -49.21 7.89 89.66
N GLU A 79 -48.25 8.81 89.58
CA GLU A 79 -47.67 9.23 88.29
C GLU A 79 -47.00 8.05 87.56
N ARG A 80 -46.34 7.15 88.29
CA ARG A 80 -45.75 5.92 87.74
C ARG A 80 -46.83 5.00 87.15
N LEU A 81 -47.90 4.75 87.89
CA LEU A 81 -49.02 3.89 87.48
C LEU A 81 -49.78 4.49 86.28
N ASN A 82 -50.00 5.81 86.28
CA ASN A 82 -50.65 6.52 85.19
C ASN A 82 -49.82 6.51 83.90
N GLY A 83 -48.48 6.61 84.04
CA GLY A 83 -47.55 6.41 82.92
C GLY A 83 -47.66 5.03 82.30
N LEU A 84 -47.66 3.98 83.12
CA LEU A 84 -47.81 2.59 82.66
C LEU A 84 -49.16 2.33 81.98
N LEU A 85 -50.24 2.96 82.45
CA LEU A 85 -51.58 2.81 81.88
C LEU A 85 -51.67 3.39 80.47
N ARG A 86 -51.12 4.59 80.25
CA ARG A 86 -51.07 5.26 78.94
C ARG A 86 -50.23 4.49 77.93
N GLU A 87 -49.12 3.91 78.38
CA GLU A 87 -48.23 3.15 77.51
C GLU A 87 -48.88 1.84 77.05
N ARG A 88 -49.69 1.21 77.91
CA ARG A 88 -50.49 0.02 77.58
C ARG A 88 -51.64 0.31 76.61
N GLU A 89 -52.36 1.42 76.78
CA GLU A 89 -53.42 1.82 75.86
C GLU A 89 -52.86 2.04 74.44
N ARG A 90 -51.68 2.65 74.34
CA ARG A 90 -50.97 2.83 73.07
C ARG A 90 -50.58 1.49 72.43
N ILE A 91 -50.07 0.53 73.21
CA ILE A 91 -49.70 -0.80 72.72
C ILE A 91 -50.93 -1.59 72.26
N SER A 92 -52.06 -1.50 72.97
CA SER A 92 -53.31 -2.17 72.60
C SER A 92 -53.88 -1.67 71.27
N SER A 93 -53.77 -0.36 71.00
CA SER A 93 -54.19 0.22 69.71
C SER A 93 -53.32 -0.28 68.55
N ILE A 94 -52.00 -0.34 68.75
CA ILE A 94 -51.06 -0.89 67.74
C ILE A 94 -51.34 -2.37 67.46
N LEU A 95 -51.67 -3.16 68.50
CA LEU A 95 -52.00 -4.57 68.36
C LEU A 95 -53.27 -4.81 67.53
N ASN A 96 -54.31 -4.00 67.74
CA ASN A 96 -55.56 -4.14 66.99
C ASN A 96 -55.34 -3.80 65.50
N GLY A 97 -54.59 -2.74 65.20
CA GLY A 97 -54.23 -2.40 63.82
C GLY A 97 -53.42 -3.49 63.12
N LEU A 98 -52.44 -4.10 63.81
CA LEU A 98 -51.67 -5.23 63.27
C LEU A 98 -52.52 -6.48 63.05
N SER A 99 -53.52 -6.73 63.90
CA SER A 99 -54.42 -7.87 63.74
C SER A 99 -55.36 -7.73 62.53
N GLU A 100 -55.80 -6.51 62.23
CA GLU A 100 -56.62 -6.23 61.03
C GLU A 100 -55.79 -6.37 59.74
N GLU A 101 -54.55 -5.88 59.72
CA GLU A 101 -53.63 -6.06 58.58
C GLU A 101 -53.34 -7.54 58.29
N ILE A 102 -53.02 -8.32 59.33
CA ILE A 102 -52.78 -9.78 59.20
C ILE A 102 -53.99 -10.51 58.62
N SER A 103 -55.22 -10.10 59.00
CA SER A 103 -56.45 -10.72 58.49
C SER A 103 -56.61 -10.49 56.99
N LEU A 104 -56.45 -9.24 56.55
CA LEU A 104 -56.58 -8.84 55.15
C LEU A 104 -55.54 -9.52 54.25
N ASP A 105 -54.29 -9.63 54.72
CA ASP A 105 -53.23 -10.27 53.94
C ASP A 105 -53.41 -11.80 53.88
N SER A 106 -53.94 -12.41 54.95
CA SER A 106 -54.25 -13.85 54.95
C SER A 106 -55.40 -14.22 54.00
N GLU A 107 -56.38 -13.33 53.82
CA GLU A 107 -57.51 -13.53 52.92
C GLU A 107 -57.06 -13.43 51.46
N LYS A 108 -56.21 -12.45 51.12
CA LYS A 108 -55.57 -12.33 49.79
C LYS A 108 -54.68 -13.53 49.47
N ALA A 109 -53.89 -14.02 50.42
CA ALA A 109 -53.03 -15.18 50.22
C ALA A 109 -53.85 -16.44 49.90
N ARG A 110 -55.01 -16.60 50.53
CA ARG A 110 -55.96 -17.69 50.26
C ARG A 110 -56.58 -17.57 48.87
N GLU A 111 -57.02 -16.38 48.49
CA GLU A 111 -57.62 -16.10 47.18
C GLU A 111 -56.61 -16.36 46.04
N LEU A 112 -55.35 -15.96 46.23
CA LEU A 112 -54.25 -16.22 45.29
C LEU A 112 -53.90 -17.72 45.21
N SER A 113 -53.92 -18.44 46.34
CA SER A 113 -53.66 -19.88 46.37
C SER A 113 -54.75 -20.68 45.63
N GLU A 114 -56.03 -20.30 45.82
CA GLU A 114 -57.15 -20.91 45.08
C GLU A 114 -57.07 -20.60 43.58
N ARG A 115 -56.59 -19.41 43.20
CA ARG A 115 -56.38 -19.02 41.80
C ARG A 115 -55.23 -19.79 41.13
N ILE A 116 -54.12 -20.01 41.82
CA ILE A 116 -53.00 -20.86 41.35
C ILE A 116 -53.48 -22.30 41.14
N ALA A 117 -54.24 -22.84 42.08
CA ALA A 117 -54.81 -24.19 41.96
C ALA A 117 -55.77 -24.33 40.77
N SER A 118 -56.53 -23.28 40.43
CA SER A 118 -57.48 -23.28 39.30
C SER A 118 -56.82 -23.27 37.91
N LEU A 119 -55.53 -22.92 37.81
CA LEU A 119 -54.80 -22.80 36.55
C LEU A 119 -54.12 -24.10 36.09
N GLY A 120 -54.13 -25.16 36.91
CA GLY A 120 -53.56 -26.47 36.53
C GLY A 120 -52.04 -26.42 36.27
N PHE A 121 -51.34 -25.54 36.97
CA PHE A 121 -49.94 -25.17 36.72
C PHE A 121 -48.97 -26.23 37.25
N GLU A 122 -48.27 -26.96 36.36
CA GLU A 122 -47.15 -27.82 36.73
C GLU A 122 -45.82 -27.07 36.53
N GLU A 123 -45.17 -26.74 37.64
CA GLU A 123 -43.87 -26.04 37.68
C GLU A 123 -42.80 -26.73 36.82
N ALA A 124 -42.87 -28.06 36.71
CA ALA A 124 -41.97 -28.87 35.88
C ALA A 124 -42.13 -28.59 34.37
N ALA A 125 -43.35 -28.47 33.86
CA ALA A 125 -43.61 -28.24 32.43
C ALA A 125 -43.11 -26.85 31.98
N LEU A 126 -43.22 -25.86 32.86
CA LEU A 126 -42.74 -24.50 32.61
C LEU A 126 -41.22 -24.40 32.67
N SER A 127 -40.61 -25.12 33.61
CA SER A 127 -39.14 -25.26 33.68
C SER A 127 -38.58 -25.93 32.43
N GLU A 128 -39.25 -26.96 31.91
CA GLU A 128 -38.85 -27.64 30.68
C GLU A 128 -39.00 -26.74 29.44
N ALA A 129 -40.13 -26.04 29.31
CA ALA A 129 -40.34 -25.07 28.22
C ALA A 129 -39.32 -23.91 28.27
N ARG A 130 -38.93 -23.43 29.47
CA ARG A 130 -37.82 -22.45 29.63
C ARG A 130 -36.49 -23.01 29.15
N ARG A 131 -36.19 -24.27 29.51
CA ARG A 131 -34.94 -24.92 29.09
C ARG A 131 -34.88 -25.02 27.57
N GLU A 132 -35.96 -25.46 26.93
CA GLU A 132 -36.05 -25.55 25.48
C GLU A 132 -35.93 -24.18 24.79
N LEU A 133 -36.57 -23.15 25.35
CA LEU A 133 -36.43 -21.77 24.85
C LEU A 133 -34.99 -21.28 24.95
N ASN A 134 -34.34 -21.46 26.10
CA ASN A 134 -32.95 -21.07 26.31
C ASN A 134 -31.99 -21.81 25.36
N GLU A 135 -32.18 -23.12 25.17
CA GLU A 135 -31.41 -23.90 24.20
C GLU A 135 -31.63 -23.40 22.77
N ALA A 136 -32.87 -23.08 22.39
CA ALA A 136 -33.20 -22.57 21.07
C ALA A 136 -32.58 -21.18 20.83
N GLU A 137 -32.63 -20.29 21.83
CA GLU A 137 -31.99 -18.98 21.78
C GLU A 137 -30.46 -19.09 21.68
N GLU A 138 -29.85 -20.03 22.39
CA GLU A 138 -28.41 -20.25 22.33
C GLU A 138 -27.98 -20.77 20.96
N ARG A 139 -28.70 -21.74 20.39
CA ARG A 139 -28.50 -22.17 19.00
C ARG A 139 -28.70 -21.02 18.01
N MET A 140 -29.68 -20.15 18.22
CA MET A 140 -29.90 -18.99 17.35
C MET A 140 -28.74 -17.98 17.44
N ARG A 141 -28.20 -17.73 18.63
CA ARG A 141 -27.01 -16.90 18.82
C ARG A 141 -25.79 -17.47 18.08
N GLU A 142 -25.58 -18.78 18.15
CA GLU A 142 -24.50 -19.46 17.42
C GLU A 142 -24.66 -19.35 15.90
N ILE A 143 -25.87 -19.56 15.38
CA ILE A 143 -26.17 -19.44 13.94
C ILE A 143 -25.93 -18.01 13.45
N ILE A 144 -26.36 -16.99 14.21
CA ILE A 144 -26.15 -15.58 13.86
C ILE A 144 -24.65 -15.27 13.80
N LYS A 145 -23.87 -15.75 14.77
CA LYS A 145 -22.42 -15.59 14.79
C LYS A 145 -21.76 -16.24 13.57
N ALA A 146 -22.09 -17.50 13.28
CA ALA A 146 -21.57 -18.22 12.11
C ALA A 146 -21.95 -17.54 10.80
N ARG A 147 -23.16 -16.99 10.69
CA ARG A 147 -23.60 -16.21 9.52
C ARG A 147 -22.75 -14.96 9.33
N GLY A 148 -22.48 -14.22 10.40
CA GLY A 148 -21.63 -13.03 10.36
C GLY A 148 -20.19 -13.34 9.92
N GLU A 149 -19.62 -14.43 10.43
CA GLU A 149 -18.29 -14.92 10.01
C GLU A 149 -18.25 -15.28 8.52
N LEU A 150 -19.26 -16.00 8.02
CA LEU A 150 -19.40 -16.36 6.61
C LEU A 150 -19.62 -15.14 5.70
N GLU A 151 -20.43 -14.17 6.12
CA GLU A 151 -20.65 -12.91 5.39
C GLU A 151 -19.34 -12.10 5.28
N GLY A 152 -18.56 -12.05 6.36
CA GLY A 152 -17.21 -11.45 6.38
C GLY A 152 -16.27 -12.13 5.39
N ALA A 153 -16.19 -13.46 5.43
CA ALA A 153 -15.35 -14.24 4.53
C ALA A 153 -15.75 -14.06 3.05
N LEU A 154 -17.05 -14.02 2.75
CA LEU A 154 -17.58 -13.75 1.41
C LEU A 154 -17.18 -12.36 0.91
N SER A 155 -17.24 -11.34 1.76
CA SER A 155 -16.82 -9.98 1.42
C SER A 155 -15.33 -9.91 1.07
N GLU A 156 -14.49 -10.60 1.85
CA GLU A 156 -13.05 -10.65 1.62
C GLU A 156 -12.71 -11.41 0.32
N LEU A 157 -13.36 -12.55 0.08
CA LEU A 157 -13.20 -13.30 -1.17
C LEU A 157 -13.61 -12.48 -2.39
N LYS A 158 -14.71 -11.73 -2.33
CA LYS A 158 -15.14 -10.82 -3.41
C LYS A 158 -14.09 -9.75 -3.71
N LYS A 159 -13.48 -9.15 -2.68
CA LYS A 159 -12.38 -8.19 -2.85
C LYS A 159 -11.18 -8.84 -3.54
N LYS A 160 -10.76 -10.04 -3.09
CA LYS A 160 -9.65 -10.80 -3.71
C LYS A 160 -9.93 -11.15 -5.17
N ILE A 161 -11.17 -11.56 -5.52
CA ILE A 161 -11.56 -11.84 -6.90
C ILE A 161 -11.41 -10.59 -7.78
N ASN A 162 -11.90 -9.45 -7.32
CA ASN A 162 -11.77 -8.19 -8.08
C ASN A 162 -10.30 -7.78 -8.25
N GLU A 163 -9.48 -7.91 -7.20
CA GLU A 163 -8.04 -7.65 -7.30
C GLU A 163 -7.35 -8.58 -8.30
N LEU A 164 -7.66 -9.89 -8.27
CA LEU A 164 -7.12 -10.86 -9.22
C LEU A 164 -7.57 -10.59 -10.66
N ALA A 165 -8.83 -10.18 -10.86
CA ALA A 165 -9.34 -9.80 -12.17
C ALA A 165 -8.58 -8.61 -12.75
N THR A 166 -8.33 -7.56 -11.95
CA THR A 166 -7.56 -6.40 -12.40
C THR A 166 -6.09 -6.75 -12.69
N LYS A 167 -5.47 -7.61 -11.88
CA LYS A 167 -4.10 -8.11 -12.11
C LYS A 167 -4.02 -8.96 -13.39
N SER A 168 -5.00 -9.83 -13.62
CA SER A 168 -5.08 -10.66 -14.83
C SER A 168 -5.15 -9.81 -16.10
N GLU A 169 -6.00 -8.77 -16.11
CA GLU A 169 -6.12 -7.87 -17.26
C GLU A 169 -4.84 -7.05 -17.50
N LYS A 170 -4.16 -6.59 -16.44
CA LYS A 170 -2.84 -5.95 -16.56
C LYS A 170 -1.81 -6.91 -17.17
N LEU A 171 -1.81 -8.17 -16.74
CA LEU A 171 -0.88 -9.20 -17.21
C LEU A 171 -1.13 -9.56 -18.68
N ARG A 172 -2.40 -9.61 -19.12
CA ARG A 172 -2.79 -9.78 -20.52
C ARG A 172 -2.20 -8.68 -21.41
N LYS A 173 -2.39 -7.40 -21.03
CA LYS A 173 -1.84 -6.25 -21.77
C LYS A 173 -0.31 -6.26 -21.82
N LEU A 174 0.35 -6.69 -20.75
CA LEU A 174 1.81 -6.84 -20.71
C LEU A 174 2.30 -7.94 -21.66
N ARG A 175 1.59 -9.08 -21.76
CA ARG A 175 1.91 -10.16 -22.71
C ARG A 175 1.78 -9.69 -24.16
N GLU A 176 0.67 -9.02 -24.51
CA GLU A 176 0.48 -8.46 -25.85
C GLU A 176 1.58 -7.45 -26.23
N ARG A 177 2.02 -6.61 -25.28
CA ARG A 177 3.16 -5.70 -25.50
C ARG A 177 4.47 -6.46 -25.69
N LYS A 178 4.73 -7.49 -24.89
CA LYS A 178 5.93 -8.33 -25.01
C LYS A 178 6.03 -8.98 -26.38
N GLU A 179 4.94 -9.57 -26.88
CA GLU A 179 4.89 -10.19 -28.21
C GLU A 179 5.20 -9.19 -29.33
N LYS A 180 4.66 -7.96 -29.24
CA LYS A 180 4.97 -6.88 -30.19
C LYS A 180 6.46 -6.52 -30.17
N TYR A 181 7.06 -6.41 -28.99
CA TYR A 181 8.49 -6.11 -28.87
C TYR A 181 9.38 -7.26 -29.35
N GLU A 182 9.01 -8.52 -29.11
CA GLU A 182 9.73 -9.68 -29.63
C GLU A 182 9.66 -9.74 -31.16
N SER A 183 8.49 -9.50 -31.75
CA SER A 183 8.34 -9.38 -33.21
C SER A 183 9.22 -8.27 -33.78
N PHE A 184 9.18 -7.08 -33.18
CA PHE A 184 10.02 -5.96 -33.60
C PHE A 184 11.52 -6.27 -33.49
N ARG A 185 11.95 -6.83 -32.36
CA ARG A 185 13.34 -7.27 -32.13
C ARG A 185 13.79 -8.25 -33.21
N SER A 186 12.95 -9.22 -33.57
CA SER A 186 13.28 -10.21 -34.60
C SER A 186 13.51 -9.55 -35.98
N LYS A 187 12.71 -8.53 -36.34
CA LYS A 187 12.87 -7.79 -37.59
C LYS A 187 14.16 -6.98 -37.60
N ILE A 188 14.47 -6.29 -36.51
CA ILE A 188 15.73 -5.53 -36.37
C ILE A 188 16.95 -6.45 -36.43
N LEU A 189 16.90 -7.61 -35.79
CA LEU A 189 17.99 -8.59 -35.87
C LEU A 189 18.20 -9.10 -37.30
N LYS A 190 17.13 -9.39 -38.04
CA LYS A 190 17.23 -9.76 -39.46
C LYS A 190 17.86 -8.65 -40.31
N ILE A 191 17.44 -7.40 -40.12
CA ILE A 191 18.05 -6.26 -40.83
C ILE A 191 19.54 -6.17 -40.46
N ARG A 192 19.88 -6.23 -39.17
CA ARG A 192 21.26 -6.19 -38.71
C ARG A 192 22.11 -7.32 -39.29
N GLU A 193 21.54 -8.51 -39.44
CA GLU A 193 22.21 -9.66 -40.05
C GLU A 193 22.46 -9.44 -41.55
N ILE A 194 21.45 -8.95 -42.30
CA ILE A 194 21.57 -8.64 -43.74
C ILE A 194 22.64 -7.58 -44.00
N PHE A 195 22.75 -6.57 -43.12
CA PHE A 195 23.72 -5.48 -43.22
C PHE A 195 24.98 -5.72 -42.36
N SER A 196 25.18 -6.92 -41.84
CA SER A 196 26.37 -7.19 -41.03
C SER A 196 27.63 -7.16 -41.89
N ARG A 197 28.76 -6.82 -41.27
CA ARG A 197 30.05 -6.77 -41.96
C ARG A 197 30.39 -8.13 -42.56
N ASP A 198 30.19 -9.20 -41.80
CA ASP A 198 30.71 -10.53 -42.12
C ASP A 198 29.68 -11.44 -42.81
N LYS A 199 28.41 -11.00 -42.94
CA LYS A 199 27.35 -11.77 -43.60
C LYS A 199 26.38 -10.84 -44.35
N GLY A 200 25.77 -11.36 -45.43
CA GLY A 200 24.73 -10.64 -46.16
C GLY A 200 25.26 -9.71 -47.24
N ILE A 201 24.64 -8.53 -47.39
CA ILE A 201 24.85 -7.63 -48.53
C ILE A 201 26.26 -7.06 -48.54
N GLN A 202 26.80 -6.64 -47.38
CA GLN A 202 28.13 -6.03 -47.34
C GLN A 202 29.23 -7.03 -47.71
N ALA A 203 29.14 -8.28 -47.23
CA ALA A 203 30.07 -9.34 -47.63
C ALA A 203 29.99 -9.62 -49.14
N SER A 204 28.78 -9.76 -49.69
CA SER A 204 28.59 -9.99 -51.12
C SER A 204 29.08 -8.82 -52.00
N LEU A 205 28.89 -7.57 -51.54
CA LEU A 205 29.43 -6.39 -52.22
C LEU A 205 30.96 -6.39 -52.22
N ARG A 206 31.60 -6.72 -51.10
CA ARG A 206 33.07 -6.82 -51.03
C ARG A 206 33.61 -7.93 -51.93
N GLU A 207 33.00 -9.11 -51.91
CA GLU A 207 33.37 -10.24 -52.78
C GLU A 207 33.30 -9.88 -54.27
N ARG A 208 32.29 -9.10 -54.68
CA ARG A 208 32.15 -8.62 -56.06
C ARG A 208 33.09 -7.46 -56.41
N ALA A 209 33.28 -6.51 -55.49
CA ALA A 209 34.05 -5.30 -55.73
C ALA A 209 35.56 -5.54 -55.71
N LYS A 210 36.03 -6.38 -54.78
CA LYS A 210 37.45 -6.70 -54.55
C LYS A 210 38.21 -7.05 -55.84
N PRO A 211 37.81 -8.05 -56.65
CA PRO A 211 38.57 -8.43 -57.85
C PRO A 211 38.61 -7.30 -58.90
N ILE A 212 37.58 -6.47 -58.98
CA ILE A 212 37.54 -5.34 -59.92
C ILE A 212 38.48 -4.23 -59.44
N ILE A 213 38.37 -3.84 -58.16
CA ILE A 213 39.23 -2.81 -57.57
C ILE A 213 40.70 -3.24 -57.60
N GLU A 214 41.01 -4.50 -57.30
CA GLU A 214 42.37 -5.04 -57.36
C GLU A 214 42.95 -4.98 -58.79
N ARG A 215 42.14 -5.32 -59.81
CA ARG A 215 42.56 -5.19 -61.21
C ARG A 215 42.87 -3.74 -61.58
N GLU A 216 41.97 -2.81 -61.27
CA GLU A 216 42.19 -1.37 -61.55
C GLU A 216 43.39 -0.82 -60.77
N LEU A 217 43.57 -1.26 -59.52
CA LEU A 217 44.71 -0.89 -58.68
C LEU A 217 46.02 -1.31 -59.31
N ASN A 218 46.13 -2.56 -59.78
CA ASN A 218 47.35 -3.03 -60.46
C ASN A 218 47.61 -2.30 -61.78
N GLU A 219 46.56 -2.00 -62.55
CA GLU A 219 46.69 -1.22 -63.78
C GLU A 219 47.31 0.16 -63.49
N ILE A 220 46.77 0.87 -62.50
CA ILE A 220 47.25 2.21 -62.12
C ILE A 220 48.65 2.11 -61.48
N PHE A 221 48.85 1.18 -60.55
CA PHE A 221 50.12 1.07 -59.82
C PHE A 221 51.29 0.71 -60.75
N SER A 222 51.02 -0.04 -61.83
CA SER A 222 52.04 -0.36 -62.83
C SER A 222 52.64 0.86 -63.53
N SER A 223 51.92 2.00 -63.59
CA SER A 223 52.43 3.23 -64.21
C SER A 223 53.43 3.98 -63.33
N PHE A 224 53.52 3.63 -62.05
CA PHE A 224 54.44 4.29 -61.10
C PHE A 224 55.85 3.68 -61.10
N GLY A 225 56.08 2.54 -61.76
CA GLY A 225 57.41 1.99 -61.98
C GLY A 225 58.09 1.39 -60.72
N PHE A 226 57.32 0.99 -59.71
CA PHE A 226 57.85 0.38 -58.49
C PHE A 226 58.28 -1.08 -58.68
N ASP A 227 59.21 -1.54 -57.84
CA ASP A 227 59.80 -2.90 -57.85
C ASP A 227 58.92 -3.93 -57.12
N TYR A 228 57.64 -4.00 -57.51
CA TYR A 228 56.66 -4.97 -57.04
C TYR A 228 55.92 -5.59 -58.24
N ASP A 229 55.67 -6.89 -58.20
CA ASP A 229 55.04 -7.63 -59.29
C ASP A 229 53.53 -7.33 -59.37
N SER A 230 52.87 -7.25 -58.21
CA SER A 230 51.44 -6.97 -58.10
C SER A 230 51.06 -6.55 -56.68
N ILE A 231 49.83 -6.07 -56.55
CA ILE A 231 49.17 -5.76 -55.29
C ILE A 231 47.90 -6.58 -55.18
N GLU A 232 47.77 -7.32 -54.09
CA GLU A 232 46.55 -8.01 -53.72
C GLU A 232 45.84 -7.25 -52.61
N LEU A 233 44.51 -7.36 -52.53
CA LEU A 233 43.73 -6.86 -51.42
C LEU A 233 43.32 -8.02 -50.52
N ASP A 234 43.37 -7.84 -49.20
CA ASP A 234 42.74 -8.79 -48.27
C ASP A 234 41.21 -8.57 -48.18
N GLU A 235 40.52 -9.33 -47.33
CA GLU A 235 39.07 -9.19 -47.10
C GLU A 235 38.65 -7.83 -46.52
N ASN A 236 39.60 -7.08 -45.97
CA ASN A 236 39.42 -5.75 -45.41
C ASN A 236 39.90 -4.64 -46.35
N PHE A 237 40.24 -4.97 -47.61
CA PHE A 237 40.84 -4.03 -48.57
C PHE A 237 42.20 -3.47 -48.12
N THR A 238 42.91 -4.22 -47.28
CA THR A 238 44.30 -3.93 -46.92
C THR A 238 45.21 -4.38 -48.07
N PRO A 239 46.07 -3.50 -48.62
CA PRO A 239 47.03 -3.88 -49.65
C PRO A 239 48.10 -4.84 -49.15
N ILE A 240 48.36 -5.88 -49.94
CA ILE A 240 49.43 -6.85 -49.77
C ILE A 240 50.30 -6.78 -51.03
N LEU A 241 51.57 -6.46 -50.86
CA LEU A 241 52.52 -6.32 -51.97
C LEU A 241 53.09 -7.69 -52.33
N ARG A 242 53.18 -8.00 -53.62
CA ARG A 242 53.80 -9.22 -54.14
C ARG A 242 55.11 -8.90 -54.85
N ARG A 243 56.17 -9.62 -54.49
CA ARG A 243 57.47 -9.54 -55.16
C ARG A 243 58.19 -10.89 -55.11
N GLY A 244 58.58 -11.43 -56.26
CA GLY A 244 59.25 -12.73 -56.39
C GLY A 244 58.47 -13.88 -55.74
N GLY A 245 57.13 -13.83 -55.80
CA GLY A 245 56.25 -14.81 -55.17
C GLY A 245 56.10 -14.69 -53.64
N ARG A 246 56.72 -13.69 -53.00
CA ARG A 246 56.57 -13.41 -51.56
C ARG A 246 55.56 -12.30 -51.32
N ALA A 247 54.84 -12.38 -50.20
CA ALA A 247 53.92 -11.33 -49.73
C ALA A 247 54.62 -10.42 -48.72
N TYR A 248 54.39 -9.12 -48.84
CA TYR A 248 54.88 -8.10 -47.93
C TYR A 248 53.73 -7.21 -47.45
N SER A 249 53.78 -6.79 -46.19
CA SER A 249 52.87 -5.76 -45.67
C SER A 249 53.16 -4.43 -46.36
N PHE A 250 52.14 -3.58 -46.60
CA PHE A 250 52.36 -2.23 -47.11
C PHE A 250 53.22 -1.35 -46.19
N ASP A 251 53.46 -1.75 -44.93
CA ASP A 251 54.34 -1.04 -44.00
C ASP A 251 55.79 -0.96 -44.48
N ILE A 252 56.24 -1.83 -45.39
CA ILE A 252 57.61 -1.78 -45.90
C ILE A 252 57.83 -0.63 -46.91
N LEU A 253 56.75 -0.05 -47.42
CA LEU A 253 56.82 1.02 -48.41
C LEU A 253 57.44 2.28 -47.81
N SER A 254 58.26 2.96 -48.61
CA SER A 254 58.74 4.31 -48.35
C SER A 254 57.59 5.33 -48.27
N GLY A 255 57.86 6.52 -47.75
CA GLY A 255 56.85 7.58 -47.64
C GLY A 255 56.19 7.92 -48.99
N GLY A 256 56.99 8.01 -50.05
CA GLY A 256 56.51 8.28 -51.42
C GLY A 256 55.69 7.13 -52.00
N GLU A 257 56.18 5.89 -51.89
CA GLU A 257 55.45 4.71 -52.37
C GLU A 257 54.10 4.53 -51.68
N ARG A 258 54.01 4.85 -50.38
CA ARG A 258 52.73 4.83 -49.65
C ARG A 258 51.74 5.84 -50.21
N ILE A 259 52.19 7.02 -50.62
CA ILE A 259 51.34 8.06 -51.22
C ILE A 259 50.83 7.62 -52.58
N SER A 260 51.71 7.11 -53.44
CA SER A 260 51.34 6.60 -54.75
C SER A 260 50.37 5.43 -54.64
N LEU A 261 50.62 4.48 -53.72
CA LEU A 261 49.67 3.40 -53.42
C LEU A 261 48.31 3.93 -52.97
N ALA A 262 48.28 4.90 -52.05
CA ALA A 262 47.03 5.49 -51.57
C ALA A 262 46.27 6.23 -52.69
N LEU A 263 46.99 6.90 -53.59
CA LEU A 263 46.43 7.55 -54.77
C LEU A 263 45.84 6.54 -55.75
N ALA A 264 46.59 5.49 -56.09
CA ALA A 264 46.12 4.42 -56.98
C ALA A 264 44.90 3.70 -56.41
N LEU A 265 44.89 3.38 -55.11
CA LEU A 265 43.75 2.73 -54.48
C LEU A 265 42.50 3.62 -54.52
N ARG A 266 42.63 4.93 -54.23
CA ARG A 266 41.52 5.87 -54.35
C ARG A 266 40.98 5.94 -55.78
N LEU A 267 41.86 6.01 -56.77
CA LEU A 267 41.47 6.07 -58.17
C LEU A 267 40.83 4.75 -58.64
N ALA A 268 41.35 3.60 -58.22
CA ALA A 268 40.77 2.29 -58.49
C ALA A 268 39.35 2.16 -57.94
N ILE A 269 39.13 2.63 -56.70
CA ILE A 269 37.79 2.69 -56.10
C ILE A 269 36.88 3.63 -56.89
N ALA A 270 37.36 4.81 -57.28
CA ALA A 270 36.58 5.76 -58.07
C ALA A 270 36.17 5.16 -59.43
N ARG A 271 37.09 4.47 -60.14
CA ARG A 271 36.80 3.79 -61.40
C ARG A 271 35.74 2.70 -61.22
N TYR A 272 35.84 1.92 -60.14
CA TYR A 272 34.82 0.92 -59.81
C TYR A 272 33.43 1.54 -59.60
N LEU A 273 33.34 2.65 -58.86
CA LEU A 273 32.07 3.32 -58.56
C LEU A 273 31.41 3.95 -59.80
N VAL A 274 32.21 4.56 -60.68
CA VAL A 274 31.70 5.26 -61.86
C VAL A 274 31.41 4.30 -63.02
N SER A 275 32.00 3.08 -63.00
CA SER A 275 31.83 2.04 -64.04
C SER A 275 32.26 2.45 -65.45
N THR A 276 32.90 3.61 -65.61
CA THR A 276 33.46 4.16 -66.85
C THR A 276 34.82 4.79 -66.58
N LYS A 277 35.53 5.20 -67.64
CA LYS A 277 36.80 5.92 -67.49
C LYS A 277 36.58 7.28 -66.83
N ILE A 278 37.43 7.61 -65.86
CA ILE A 278 37.44 8.92 -65.22
C ILE A 278 38.08 9.94 -66.18
N GLU A 279 37.31 10.94 -66.58
CA GLU A 279 37.80 12.01 -67.47
C GLU A 279 38.40 13.19 -66.69
N CYS A 280 37.93 13.42 -65.47
CA CYS A 280 38.36 14.51 -64.60
C CYS A 280 38.57 14.01 -63.17
N PHE A 281 39.70 14.35 -62.56
CA PHE A 281 40.02 14.02 -61.18
C PHE A 281 40.39 15.28 -60.40
N ILE A 282 39.66 15.56 -59.33
CA ILE A 282 39.82 16.76 -58.52
C ILE A 282 40.39 16.38 -57.16
N LEU A 283 41.48 17.05 -56.76
CA LEU A 283 42.17 16.86 -55.50
C LEU A 283 42.13 18.18 -54.72
N ASP A 284 41.45 18.17 -53.58
CA ASP A 284 41.39 19.31 -52.67
C ASP A 284 42.46 19.16 -51.59
N GLU A 285 43.41 20.07 -51.58
CA GLU A 285 44.57 20.15 -50.68
C GLU A 285 45.26 18.80 -50.42
N PRO A 286 45.73 18.09 -51.48
CA PRO A 286 46.32 16.77 -51.34
C PRO A 286 47.71 16.79 -50.66
N THR A 287 48.26 17.98 -50.41
CA THR A 287 49.57 18.21 -49.78
C THR A 287 49.49 18.36 -48.25
N ILE A 288 48.29 18.42 -47.68
CA ILE A 288 48.11 18.55 -46.23
C ILE A 288 48.80 17.37 -45.52
N HIS A 289 49.65 17.70 -44.54
CA HIS A 289 50.46 16.75 -43.77
C HIS A 289 51.55 16.00 -44.56
N LEU A 290 51.93 16.48 -45.75
CA LEU A 290 53.09 15.99 -46.49
C LEU A 290 54.30 16.90 -46.28
N ASP A 291 55.49 16.29 -46.19
CA ASP A 291 56.77 16.98 -46.29
C ASP A 291 57.17 17.16 -47.77
N ASP A 292 58.23 17.92 -48.04
CA ASP A 292 58.64 18.27 -49.40
C ASP A 292 58.94 17.02 -50.26
N GLU A 293 59.62 16.02 -49.70
CA GLU A 293 59.93 14.76 -50.39
C GLU A 293 58.65 14.00 -50.80
N ARG A 294 57.63 13.99 -49.94
CA ARG A 294 56.33 13.38 -50.21
C ARG A 294 55.49 14.17 -51.20
N ILE A 295 55.62 15.50 -51.21
CA ILE A 295 54.98 16.35 -52.22
C ILE A 295 55.55 16.01 -53.61
N ASP A 296 56.87 15.85 -53.72
CA ASP A 296 57.52 15.46 -54.98
C ASP A 296 57.06 14.07 -55.43
N SER A 297 56.98 13.12 -54.50
CA SER A 297 56.44 11.78 -54.78
C SER A 297 54.98 11.81 -55.25
N LEU A 298 54.15 12.69 -54.67
CA LEU A 298 52.77 12.89 -55.10
C LEU A 298 52.70 13.48 -56.51
N LEU A 299 53.57 14.44 -56.82
CA LEU A 299 53.64 15.07 -58.14
C LEU A 299 54.02 14.05 -59.22
N GLU A 300 55.06 13.25 -58.99
CA GLU A 300 55.46 12.15 -59.88
C GLU A 300 54.33 11.13 -60.09
N ALA A 301 53.63 10.78 -59.00
CA ALA A 301 52.48 9.89 -59.07
C ALA A 301 51.34 10.51 -59.90
N LEU A 302 51.04 11.81 -59.75
CA LEU A 302 50.00 12.47 -60.53
C LEU A 302 50.36 12.59 -62.02
N SER A 303 51.62 12.91 -62.34
CA SER A 303 52.12 13.02 -63.72
C SER A 303 52.11 11.70 -64.49
N SER A 304 52.20 10.57 -63.79
CA SER A 304 52.15 9.23 -64.39
C SER A 304 50.73 8.67 -64.55
N LEU A 305 49.70 9.36 -64.04
CA LEU A 305 48.31 8.97 -64.25
C LEU A 305 47.82 9.36 -65.64
N GLN A 306 47.25 8.41 -66.36
CA GLN A 306 46.60 8.65 -67.66
C GLN A 306 45.15 9.13 -67.49
N ILE A 307 44.97 10.31 -66.87
CA ILE A 307 43.65 10.97 -66.72
C ILE A 307 43.65 12.25 -67.58
N PRO A 308 42.61 12.47 -68.43
CA PRO A 308 42.56 13.63 -69.32
C PRO A 308 42.66 14.99 -68.60
N GLN A 309 42.06 15.10 -67.42
CA GLN A 309 42.11 16.33 -66.62
C GLN A 309 42.33 16.02 -65.14
N ILE A 310 43.36 16.63 -64.55
CA ILE A 310 43.59 16.63 -63.11
C ILE A 310 43.53 18.08 -62.61
N ILE A 311 42.66 18.35 -61.65
CA ILE A 311 42.53 19.66 -61.00
C ILE A 311 43.03 19.52 -59.58
N VAL A 312 44.08 20.26 -59.22
CA VAL A 312 44.60 20.30 -57.85
C VAL A 312 44.35 21.67 -57.26
N VAL A 313 43.66 21.69 -56.13
CA VAL A 313 43.49 22.90 -55.31
C VAL A 313 44.52 22.82 -54.19
N THR A 314 45.51 23.71 -54.17
CA THR A 314 46.49 23.73 -53.08
C THR A 314 47.11 25.11 -52.87
N HIS A 315 47.55 25.36 -51.64
CA HIS A 315 48.42 26.48 -51.30
C HIS A 315 49.92 26.18 -51.56
N SER A 316 50.29 24.94 -51.91
CA SER A 316 51.69 24.57 -52.17
C SER A 316 52.18 25.16 -53.50
N PRO A 317 53.27 25.95 -53.51
CA PRO A 317 53.78 26.55 -54.73
C PRO A 317 54.39 25.52 -55.70
N ARG A 318 54.77 24.33 -55.22
CA ARG A 318 55.44 23.26 -55.99
C ARG A 318 54.59 22.72 -57.15
N PHE A 319 53.27 22.77 -57.02
CA PHE A 319 52.35 22.33 -58.08
C PHE A 319 52.36 23.25 -59.30
N ARG A 320 52.81 24.51 -59.16
CA ARG A 320 52.86 25.46 -60.28
C ARG A 320 53.82 25.01 -61.37
N ASP A 321 54.92 24.36 -61.00
CA ASP A 321 55.99 24.02 -61.94
C ASP A 321 55.61 22.85 -62.87
N ILE A 322 54.59 22.07 -62.50
CA ILE A 322 54.14 20.86 -63.22
C ILE A 322 52.76 21.06 -63.85
N ALA A 323 51.98 22.04 -63.37
CA ALA A 323 50.65 22.31 -63.89
C ALA A 323 50.70 22.95 -65.28
N SER A 324 49.98 22.37 -66.24
CA SER A 324 49.81 22.97 -67.58
C SER A 324 49.08 24.31 -67.53
N ARG A 325 48.24 24.53 -66.50
CA ARG A 325 47.53 25.79 -66.26
C ARG A 325 47.47 26.06 -64.76
N SER A 326 47.75 27.30 -64.35
CA SER A 326 47.68 27.74 -62.96
C SER A 326 46.65 28.86 -62.77
N ILE A 327 45.76 28.69 -61.79
CA ILE A 327 44.76 29.69 -61.40
C ILE A 327 45.06 30.13 -59.98
N LEU A 328 45.48 31.38 -59.81
CA LEU A 328 45.69 31.98 -58.50
C LEU A 328 44.37 32.52 -57.96
N VAL A 329 44.08 32.18 -56.70
CA VAL A 329 42.90 32.67 -55.99
C VAL A 329 43.36 33.46 -54.77
N GLY A 330 43.08 34.76 -54.78
CA GLY A 330 43.35 35.67 -53.67
C GLY A 330 42.05 36.15 -53.01
N LYS A 331 42.15 36.74 -51.82
CA LYS A 331 41.00 37.35 -51.12
C LYS A 331 41.28 38.81 -50.83
N VAL A 332 40.47 39.72 -51.38
CA VAL A 332 40.57 41.17 -51.19
C VAL A 332 39.26 41.68 -50.61
N ASN A 333 39.31 42.33 -49.44
CA ASN A 333 38.13 42.86 -48.73
C ASN A 333 36.99 41.84 -48.56
N GLY A 334 37.32 40.56 -48.34
CA GLY A 334 36.32 39.51 -48.17
C GLY A 334 35.83 38.86 -49.46
N ILE A 335 36.19 39.39 -50.63
CA ILE A 335 35.79 38.90 -51.96
C ILE A 335 36.95 38.11 -52.58
N SER A 336 36.64 36.94 -53.14
CA SER A 336 37.62 36.13 -53.87
C SER A 336 37.90 36.76 -55.23
N ASN A 337 39.18 36.99 -55.52
CA ASN A 337 39.68 37.44 -56.80
C ASN A 337 40.47 36.32 -57.46
N ILE A 338 40.36 36.21 -58.78
CA ILE A 338 40.98 35.16 -59.58
C ILE A 338 41.93 35.80 -60.57
N GLU A 339 43.14 35.27 -60.65
CA GLU A 339 44.16 35.62 -61.64
C GLU A 339 44.59 34.34 -62.36
N ILE A 340 44.48 34.32 -63.68
CA ILE A 340 44.91 33.18 -64.51
C ILE A 340 46.33 33.48 -64.96
N LEU A 341 47.28 32.61 -64.62
CA LEU A 341 48.65 32.72 -65.09
C LEU A 341 48.75 32.11 -66.50
N GLU A 342 49.27 32.88 -67.46
CA GLU A 342 49.54 32.39 -68.83
C GLU A 342 50.80 31.49 -68.88
N GLU A 343 50.87 30.61 -69.88
CA GLU A 343 51.83 29.51 -70.00
C GLU A 343 53.31 29.92 -69.90
N VAL A 344 54.08 29.17 -69.10
CA VAL A 344 55.53 29.06 -69.32
C VAL A 344 55.72 28.00 -70.40
N MET A 345 56.08 28.39 -71.62
CA MET A 345 56.54 27.44 -72.63
C MET A 345 57.81 26.75 -72.13
N VAL A 346 57.72 25.48 -71.78
CA VAL A 346 58.91 24.62 -71.71
C VAL A 346 59.30 24.33 -73.16
N SER A 347 60.34 25.01 -73.64
CA SER A 347 61.00 24.68 -74.91
C SER A 347 61.65 23.30 -74.81
N ASP A 348 61.38 22.46 -75.81
CA ASP A 348 61.90 21.09 -76.00
C ASP A 348 63.40 20.90 -75.73
#